data_AF-A0AA36FU15-F1
#
_entry.id   AF-A0AA36FU15-F1
#
_cell.length_a   1.000
_cell.length_b   1.000
_cell.length_c   1.000
_cell.angle_alpha   90.00
_cell.angle_beta   90.00
_cell.angle_gamma   90.00
#
_symmetry.space_group_name_H-M   'P 1'
#
loop_
_entity.id
_entity.type
_entity.pdbx_description
1 polymer ?
#
loop_
_entity_poly.entity_id
_entity_poly.type
_entity_poly.pdbx_seq_one_letter_code
_entity_poly.pdbx_strand_id
1 'polypeptide(L)'
;MCDGRYDCEDRSDESPKICKRTKQVVSSGAWPLGGLSGGCLTKWFACRDGGCVAPASVCDGRRDCRDGSDEAAFCVHFNTKMRRKDKDSIVY
;
A
#
# COMPACT_ATOMS: atom_id res chain seq x y z
N MET A 1 0.54 30.02 -5.12
CA MET A 1 -0.26 28.79 -5.29
C MET A 1 0.67 27.79 -5.94
N CYS A 2 0.62 26.49 -5.64
CA CYS A 2 1.40 25.56 -6.46
C CYS A 2 0.55 24.43 -7.02
N ASP A 3 -0.08 24.74 -8.13
CA ASP A 3 -1.03 23.95 -8.91
C ASP A 3 -0.49 23.58 -10.32
N GLY A 4 0.80 23.81 -10.57
CA GLY A 4 1.51 23.47 -11.80
C GLY A 4 1.51 24.58 -12.85
N ARG A 5 1.05 25.79 -12.49
CA ARG A 5 1.07 26.97 -13.36
C ARG A 5 2.01 28.02 -12.76
N TYR A 6 2.75 28.72 -13.62
CA TYR A 6 3.50 29.91 -13.22
C TYR A 6 2.58 31.12 -13.22
N ASP A 7 2.12 31.51 -12.03
CA ASP A 7 1.30 32.69 -11.78
C ASP A 7 2.15 33.95 -11.54
N CYS A 8 3.44 33.80 -11.21
CA CYS A 8 4.37 34.92 -11.00
C CYS A 8 5.45 35.01 -12.07
N GLU A 9 5.85 36.24 -12.44
CA GLU A 9 6.91 36.54 -13.42
C GLU A 9 8.26 35.89 -13.03
N ASP A 10 8.55 35.85 -11.72
CA ASP A 10 9.76 35.26 -11.16
C ASP A 10 9.61 33.76 -10.82
N ARG A 11 8.45 33.15 -11.14
CA ARG A 11 8.14 31.72 -10.94
C ARG A 11 8.28 31.25 -9.49
N SER A 12 8.19 32.18 -8.53
CA SER A 12 8.30 31.87 -7.10
C SER A 12 7.16 31.03 -6.57
N ASP A 13 6.01 31.08 -7.23
CA ASP A 13 4.80 30.36 -6.86
C ASP A 13 4.93 28.82 -7.00
N GLU A 14 5.78 28.34 -7.92
CA GLU A 14 6.14 26.93 -8.10
C GLU A 14 7.56 26.60 -7.60
N SER A 15 8.31 27.59 -7.11
CA SER A 15 9.70 27.37 -6.72
C SER A 15 9.84 26.48 -5.49
N PRO A 16 10.77 25.51 -5.46
CA PRO A 16 10.88 24.49 -4.40
C PRO A 16 11.20 25.05 -3.00
N LYS A 17 11.62 26.31 -2.92
CA LYS A 17 11.88 27.02 -1.65
C LYS A 17 10.59 27.51 -0.99
N ILE A 18 9.61 27.89 -1.80
CA ILE A 18 8.34 28.49 -1.37
C ILE A 18 7.24 27.43 -1.45
N CYS A 19 7.20 26.72 -2.57
CA CYS A 19 6.47 25.49 -2.70
C CYS A 19 7.26 24.33 -2.08
N LYS A 20 7.07 24.08 -0.78
CA LYS A 20 7.55 22.85 -0.11
C LYS A 20 6.88 21.56 -0.65
N ARG A 21 6.18 21.64 -1.79
CA ARG A 21 5.60 20.51 -2.49
C ARG A 21 6.66 19.89 -3.39
N THR A 22 7.72 19.38 -2.79
CA THR A 22 8.72 18.54 -3.46
C THR A 22 8.16 17.12 -3.66
N LYS A 23 6.98 17.03 -4.26
CA LYS A 23 6.40 15.82 -4.87
C LYS A 23 5.77 16.18 -6.21
N GLN A 24 6.45 17.00 -7.00
CA GLN A 24 6.24 17.03 -8.45
C GLN A 24 6.91 15.79 -9.05
N VAL A 25 6.22 14.66 -8.93
CA VAL A 25 5.71 13.92 -10.06
C VAL A 25 4.70 12.95 -9.45
N VAL A 26 3.43 13.29 -9.60
CA VAL A 26 2.52 12.27 -10.14
C VAL A 26 3.27 11.68 -11.31
N SER A 27 3.90 10.52 -11.08
CA SER A 27 4.28 9.60 -12.11
C SER A 27 2.98 9.29 -12.82
N SER A 28 2.66 10.15 -13.80
CA SER A 28 1.66 9.92 -14.81
C SER A 28 1.95 8.51 -15.30
N GLY A 29 1.07 7.60 -14.91
CA GLY A 29 1.29 6.18 -15.02
C GLY A 29 1.78 5.83 -16.41
N ALA A 30 3.01 5.37 -16.48
CA ALA A 30 3.28 4.17 -17.20
C ALA A 30 3.48 3.10 -16.12
N TRP A 31 2.37 2.58 -15.61
CA TRP A 31 2.06 1.21 -15.14
C TRP A 31 0.74 1.31 -14.35
N PRO A 32 -0.25 0.45 -14.62
CA PRO A 32 -1.64 0.75 -14.31
C PRO A 32 -2.04 0.72 -12.82
N LEU A 33 -1.11 0.69 -11.84
CA LEU A 33 -1.44 0.58 -10.42
C LEU A 33 -0.38 1.25 -9.51
N GLY A 34 -0.23 2.58 -9.61
CA GLY A 34 0.80 3.36 -8.88
C GLY A 34 0.29 4.00 -7.58
N GLY A 35 0.49 3.32 -6.46
CA GLY A 35 0.41 3.89 -5.10
C GLY A 35 1.61 3.41 -4.31
N LEU A 36 2.71 4.18 -4.32
CA LEU A 36 3.98 3.84 -3.69
C LEU A 36 4.39 4.93 -2.69
N SER A 37 4.19 4.63 -1.42
CA SER A 37 4.92 5.27 -0.33
C SER A 37 5.51 4.19 0.57
N GLY A 38 6.70 3.70 0.22
CA GLY A 38 7.66 3.09 1.17
C GLY A 38 7.18 1.96 2.08
N GLY A 39 6.09 1.29 1.74
CA GLY A 39 5.47 0.21 2.48
C GLY A 39 4.59 -0.54 1.51
N CYS A 40 4.25 -1.78 1.82
CA CYS A 40 3.34 -2.58 1.01
C CYS A 40 2.09 -1.78 0.62
N LEU A 41 1.43 -2.15 -0.50
CA LEU A 41 0.14 -1.58 -0.88
C LEU A 41 -0.74 -1.43 0.37
N THR A 42 -1.56 -0.39 0.48
CA THR A 42 -2.41 -0.08 1.67
C THR A 42 -3.21 -1.27 2.23
N LYS A 43 -3.41 -2.32 1.42
CA LYS A 43 -4.14 -3.55 1.72
C LYS A 43 -3.27 -4.79 1.83
N TRP A 44 -1.95 -4.66 1.88
CA TRP A 44 -0.97 -5.76 1.92
C TRP A 44 -0.25 -5.74 3.26
N PHE A 45 0.08 -6.94 3.75
CA PHE A 45 0.79 -7.11 5.00
C PHE A 45 2.29 -7.04 4.74
N ALA A 46 2.98 -6.21 5.54
CA ALA A 46 4.41 -6.09 5.50
C ALA A 46 5.05 -7.14 6.41
N CYS A 47 5.81 -8.03 5.79
CA CYS A 47 6.74 -8.91 6.48
C CYS A 47 7.75 -8.10 7.29
N ARG A 48 8.24 -8.72 8.37
CA ARG A 48 9.36 -8.17 9.14
C ARG A 48 10.66 -8.08 8.33
N ASP A 49 10.82 -8.96 7.35
CA ASP A 49 11.94 -8.99 6.40
C ASP A 49 11.80 -7.96 5.26
N GLY A 50 10.72 -7.16 5.22
CA GLY A 50 10.45 -6.18 4.16
C GLY A 50 9.73 -6.75 2.93
N GLY A 51 9.38 -8.04 2.94
CA GLY A 51 8.47 -8.64 1.97
C GLY A 51 7.03 -8.10 2.09
N CYS A 52 6.24 -8.24 1.02
CA CYS A 52 4.83 -7.88 1.02
C CYS A 52 4.01 -9.11 0.64
N VAL A 53 3.07 -9.48 1.51
CA VAL A 53 2.14 -10.58 1.26
C VAL A 53 0.71 -10.08 1.24
N ALA A 54 -0.15 -10.78 0.50
CA ALA A 54 -1.56 -10.46 0.47
C ALA A 54 -2.15 -10.67 1.88
N PRO A 55 -3.14 -9.88 2.30
CA PRO A 55 -3.76 -10.03 3.63
C PRO A 55 -4.50 -11.35 3.75
N ALA A 56 -4.82 -11.99 2.62
CA ALA A 56 -5.43 -13.31 2.56
C ALA A 56 -4.42 -14.47 2.57
N SER A 57 -3.13 -14.14 2.57
CA SER A 57 -1.97 -15.03 2.77
C SER A 57 -1.32 -14.79 4.14
N VAL A 58 -1.98 -14.01 5.01
CA VAL A 58 -1.61 -13.89 6.42
C VAL A 58 -2.50 -14.86 7.18
N CYS A 59 -1.92 -15.71 8.01
CA CYS A 59 -2.65 -16.74 8.73
C CYS A 59 -3.40 -17.75 7.86
N ASP A 60 -2.84 -18.08 6.69
CA ASP A 60 -3.39 -19.08 5.78
C ASP A 60 -2.76 -20.48 5.95
N GLY A 61 -1.81 -20.62 6.88
CA GLY A 61 -1.10 -21.86 7.17
C GLY A 61 0.06 -22.12 6.21
N ARG A 62 0.42 -21.16 5.35
CA ARG A 62 1.55 -21.23 4.43
C ARG A 62 2.53 -20.12 4.73
N ARG A 63 3.81 -20.47 4.66
CA ARG A 63 4.90 -19.51 4.88
C ARG A 63 5.16 -18.76 3.58
N ASP A 64 4.42 -17.68 3.34
CA ASP A 64 4.62 -16.76 2.22
C ASP A 64 5.72 -15.73 2.54
N CYS A 65 5.92 -15.41 3.83
CA CYS A 65 7.03 -14.58 4.26
C CYS A 65 8.34 -15.37 4.40
N ARG A 66 9.47 -14.77 3.99
CA ARG A 66 10.80 -15.41 4.09
C ARG A 66 11.22 -15.73 5.53
N ASP A 67 10.81 -14.88 6.47
CA ASP A 67 10.98 -15.05 7.91
C ASP A 67 9.79 -15.81 8.55
N GLY A 68 8.70 -16.03 7.81
CA GLY A 68 7.47 -16.63 8.31
C GLY A 68 6.70 -15.70 9.25
N SER A 69 6.97 -14.39 9.19
CA SER A 69 6.31 -13.39 10.00
C SER A 69 4.84 -13.20 9.64
N ASP A 70 4.33 -13.81 8.58
CA ASP A 70 2.92 -13.91 8.20
C ASP A 70 2.17 -15.02 8.96
N GLU A 71 2.88 -16.02 9.47
CA GLU A 71 2.37 -17.18 10.21
C GLU A 71 2.94 -17.27 11.64
N ALA A 72 3.46 -16.17 12.19
CA ALA A 72 4.11 -16.15 13.50
C ALA A 72 3.10 -16.25 14.67
N ALA A 73 3.59 -16.16 15.92
CA ALA A 73 2.77 -16.38 17.12
C ALA A 73 1.54 -15.45 17.27
N PHE A 74 1.46 -14.30 16.59
CA PHE A 74 0.23 -13.50 16.59
C PHE A 74 -0.93 -14.21 15.86
N CYS A 75 -0.59 -15.16 15.00
CA CYS A 75 -1.52 -15.93 14.19
C CYS A 75 -2.20 -17.06 14.96
N VAL A 76 -1.57 -17.57 16.03
CA VAL A 76 -2.16 -18.65 16.86
C VAL A 76 -3.38 -18.19 17.67
N HIS A 77 -3.58 -16.88 17.81
CA HIS A 77 -4.76 -16.29 18.45
C HIS A 77 -5.83 -15.81 17.45
N PHE A 78 -5.49 -15.78 16.15
CA PHE A 78 -6.39 -15.38 15.07
C PHE A 78 -7.22 -16.55 14.50
N ASN A 79 -7.14 -17.72 15.16
CA ASN A 79 -7.67 -19.00 14.70
C ASN A 79 -9.21 -19.13 14.76
N THR A 80 -9.94 -18.01 14.79
CA THR A 80 -11.40 -18.02 14.62
C THR A 80 -11.87 -16.82 13.80
N LYS A 81 -11.89 -16.99 12.47
CA LYS A 81 -12.60 -16.18 11.46
C LYS A 81 -11.78 -15.15 10.68
N MET A 82 -11.06 -15.59 9.64
CA MET A 82 -11.06 -14.93 8.32
C MET A 82 -10.82 -15.93 7.17
N ARG A 83 -11.49 -17.11 7.20
CA ARG A 83 -11.80 -17.79 5.93
C ARG A 83 -12.68 -16.85 5.13
N ARG A 84 -12.18 -16.43 3.96
CA ARG A 84 -12.84 -15.55 2.99
C ARG A 84 -14.34 -15.82 2.98
N LYS A 85 -15.14 -14.76 3.16
CA LYS A 85 -16.60 -14.73 3.01
C LYS A 85 -17.07 -15.85 2.10
N ASP A 86 -17.91 -16.74 2.64
CA ASP A 86 -18.83 -17.53 1.86
C ASP A 86 -19.41 -16.61 0.78
N LYS A 87 -18.96 -16.79 -0.46
CA LYS A 87 -19.63 -16.19 -1.60
C LYS A 87 -20.99 -16.85 -1.64
N ASP A 88 -21.96 -16.10 -1.15
CA ASP A 88 -23.32 -16.06 -1.68
C ASP A 88 -23.99 -17.45 -1.78
N SER A 89 -24.40 -17.99 -0.62
CA SER A 89 -25.56 -18.87 -0.60
C SER A 89 -26.81 -18.00 -0.65
N ILE A 90 -27.15 -17.51 -1.84
CA ILE A 90 -28.55 -17.24 -2.18
C ILE A 90 -29.02 -18.50 -2.92
N VAL A 91 -29.63 -19.41 -2.16
CA VAL A 91 -30.38 -20.53 -2.73
C VAL A 91 -31.70 -19.94 -3.22
N TYR A 92 -31.95 -20.04 -4.53
CA TYR A 92 -33.26 -19.72 -5.14
C TYR A 92 -34.15 -20.97 -5.14
#